data_AF-A0A2S6C795-F1
#
_entry.id   AF-A0A2S6C795-F1
#
_cell.length_a   1.000
_cell.length_b   1.000
_cell.length_c   1.000
_cell.angle_alpha   90.00
_cell.angle_beta   90.00
_cell.angle_gamma   90.00
#
_symmetry.space_group_name_H-M   'P 1'
#
loop_
_entity.id
_entity.type
_entity.pdbx_description
1 polymer ?
#
loop_
_entity_poly.entity_id
_entity_poly.type
_entity_poly.pdbx_seq_one_letter_code
_entity_poly.pdbx_strand_id
1 'polypeptide(L)'
;MTNGTFPTSSGQVATSTEIYNEGPAIYDTPLVLPPDYTAPNTILTAADSLSALVKLEVPGLPTPPSSSADSSYSSSLLLNFSVSGNGKHLLLNGELLALRVPDPSRPRLISAPQVPLTSNITDRKDETPTSYVELDYELWANNRDDSNIMYYSYYPKIYLNLIGARVSKAKNASYDILLDPLDQKYVEIQLHDPEARSSADPNVSYKIVHVKLLDRAPGYGPPHPDDKSCSRWSWRCADFGDPPWYRYMWRQNFDEYGRIGSMRRNVLMRWKRIKEAVWNLPWTIQAICVLAVGYKILSIWRSKGRRQLLLPLWQTKEAQVKESMK
;
A
#
# COMPACT_ATOMS: atom_id res chain seq x y z
N MET A 1 -35.75 -61.88 7.91
CA MET A 1 -37.09 -61.28 8.09
C MET A 1 -37.42 -60.48 6.84
N THR A 2 -38.46 -60.93 6.14
CA THR A 2 -39.31 -60.29 5.12
C THR A 2 -38.71 -59.39 4.03
N ASN A 3 -38.76 -59.96 2.81
CA ASN A 3 -38.83 -59.30 1.52
C ASN A 3 -39.97 -58.27 1.46
N GLY A 4 -39.69 -57.11 0.86
CA GLY A 4 -40.69 -56.11 0.46
C GLY A 4 -40.58 -55.85 -1.04
N THR A 5 -41.54 -56.39 -1.80
CA THR A 5 -41.73 -56.21 -3.24
C THR A 5 -42.34 -54.84 -3.53
N PHE A 6 -41.81 -54.08 -4.49
CA PHE A 6 -42.44 -52.88 -5.03
C PHE A 6 -43.13 -53.19 -6.37
N PRO A 7 -44.34 -52.66 -6.62
CA PRO A 7 -45.05 -52.88 -7.88
C PRO A 7 -44.51 -51.98 -8.99
N THR A 8 -44.33 -52.57 -10.18
CA THR A 8 -44.03 -51.90 -11.44
C THR A 8 -45.34 -51.42 -12.06
N SER A 9 -45.54 -50.11 -12.21
CA SER A 9 -46.62 -49.55 -13.03
C SER A 9 -46.03 -48.96 -14.31
N SER A 10 -46.39 -49.53 -15.45
CA SER A 10 -46.10 -49.01 -16.78
C SER A 10 -47.01 -47.83 -17.11
N GLY A 11 -46.48 -46.61 -17.02
CA GLY A 11 -47.12 -45.40 -17.56
C GLY A 11 -46.60 -45.13 -18.97
N GLN A 12 -47.46 -45.19 -19.97
CA GLN A 12 -47.16 -44.74 -21.33
C GLN A 12 -46.99 -43.21 -21.32
N VAL A 13 -45.80 -42.73 -21.66
CA VAL A 13 -45.53 -41.29 -21.87
C VAL A 13 -45.84 -40.95 -23.32
N ALA A 14 -46.98 -40.29 -23.53
CA ALA A 14 -47.28 -39.64 -24.81
C ALA A 14 -46.36 -38.43 -24.97
N THR A 15 -45.47 -38.48 -25.96
CA THR A 15 -44.58 -37.37 -26.32
C THR A 15 -45.32 -36.47 -27.31
N SER A 16 -45.94 -35.40 -26.83
CA SER A 16 -46.40 -34.30 -27.69
C SER A 16 -45.23 -33.36 -27.95
N THR A 17 -44.70 -33.37 -29.17
CA THR A 17 -43.68 -32.42 -29.62
C THR A 17 -44.39 -31.15 -30.05
N GLU A 18 -44.55 -30.19 -29.14
CA GLU A 18 -44.90 -28.81 -29.52
C GLU A 18 -43.64 -28.11 -30.00
N ILE A 19 -43.61 -27.76 -31.29
CA ILE A 19 -42.57 -26.91 -31.87
C ILE A 19 -42.92 -25.47 -31.47
N TYR A 20 -42.27 -24.98 -30.42
CA TYR A 20 -42.34 -23.58 -30.03
C TYR A 20 -41.47 -22.78 -30.99
N ASN A 21 -42.11 -22.01 -31.87
CA ASN A 21 -41.41 -21.00 -32.66
C ASN A 21 -41.12 -19.80 -31.72
N GLU A 22 -39.90 -19.72 -31.21
CA GLU A 22 -39.41 -18.51 -30.56
C GLU A 22 -39.53 -17.33 -31.54
N GLY A 23 -40.36 -16.36 -31.18
CA GLY A 23 -40.37 -15.07 -31.86
C GLY A 23 -39.00 -14.41 -31.74
N PRO A 24 -38.59 -13.59 -32.72
CA PRO A 24 -37.28 -12.95 -32.73
C PRO A 24 -37.06 -12.19 -31.41
N ALA A 25 -36.02 -12.57 -30.67
CA ALA A 25 -35.60 -11.85 -29.49
C ALA A 25 -35.27 -10.40 -29.89
N ILE A 26 -36.10 -9.46 -29.46
CA ILE A 26 -35.79 -8.04 -29.52
C ILE A 26 -34.68 -7.83 -28.50
N TYR A 27 -33.44 -7.82 -28.96
CA TYR A 27 -32.31 -7.41 -28.16
C TYR A 27 -32.42 -5.90 -27.96
N ASP A 28 -33.16 -5.49 -26.92
CA ASP A 28 -33.05 -4.16 -26.35
C ASP A 28 -31.60 -3.99 -25.90
N THR A 29 -30.79 -3.41 -26.78
CA THR A 29 -29.41 -3.08 -26.49
C THR A 29 -29.48 -2.07 -25.34
N PRO A 30 -28.95 -2.38 -24.14
CA PRO A 30 -29.08 -1.49 -23.01
C PRO A 30 -28.51 -0.13 -23.39
N LEU A 31 -29.31 0.93 -23.25
CA LEU A 31 -28.87 2.30 -23.43
C LEU A 31 -27.75 2.57 -22.43
N VAL A 32 -26.49 2.50 -22.89
CA VAL A 32 -25.33 2.91 -22.12
C VAL A 32 -25.36 4.43 -22.08
N LEU A 33 -25.92 4.99 -21.01
CA LEU A 33 -25.86 6.43 -20.75
C LEU A 33 -24.39 6.84 -20.61
N PRO A 34 -23.99 8.02 -21.14
CA PRO A 34 -22.65 8.53 -20.94
C PRO A 34 -22.39 8.71 -19.43
N PRO A 35 -21.16 8.46 -18.95
CA PRO A 35 -20.84 8.61 -17.54
C PRO A 35 -21.03 10.06 -17.10
N ASP A 36 -21.68 10.26 -15.95
CA ASP A 36 -21.79 11.58 -15.32
C ASP A 36 -20.43 11.98 -14.71
N TYR A 37 -19.71 12.81 -15.44
CA TYR A 37 -18.40 13.30 -15.04
C TYR A 37 -18.45 14.33 -13.90
N THR A 38 -19.64 14.86 -13.58
CA THR A 38 -19.85 15.84 -12.52
C THR A 38 -20.32 15.23 -11.21
N ALA A 39 -20.74 13.97 -11.22
CA ALA A 39 -21.17 13.26 -10.03
C ALA A 39 -20.13 13.37 -8.89
N PRO A 40 -20.58 13.42 -7.62
CA PRO A 40 -19.71 13.64 -6.47
C PRO A 40 -18.71 12.50 -6.27
N ASN A 41 -19.10 11.30 -6.69
CA ASN A 41 -18.34 10.06 -6.64
C ASN A 41 -18.28 9.46 -8.04
N THR A 42 -17.12 9.57 -8.71
CA THR A 42 -16.95 9.12 -10.10
C THR A 42 -15.62 8.41 -10.28
N ILE A 43 -15.60 7.39 -11.13
CA ILE A 43 -14.41 6.61 -11.47
C ILE A 43 -14.20 6.71 -12.98
N LEU A 44 -12.98 7.05 -13.39
CA LEU A 44 -12.52 6.93 -14.77
C LEU A 44 -11.34 5.97 -14.81
N THR A 45 -11.40 4.97 -15.68
CA THR A 45 -10.31 4.03 -15.91
C THR A 45 -9.73 4.25 -17.29
N ALA A 46 -8.40 4.23 -17.39
CA ALA A 46 -7.71 4.33 -18.67
C ALA A 46 -7.89 3.04 -19.48
N ALA A 47 -7.94 3.19 -20.81
CA ALA A 47 -8.15 2.08 -21.74
C ALA A 47 -7.03 1.01 -21.69
N ASP A 48 -5.82 1.41 -21.30
CA ASP A 48 -4.67 0.52 -21.12
C ASP A 48 -4.68 -0.25 -19.79
N SER A 49 -5.63 0.07 -18.91
CA SER A 49 -5.75 -0.45 -17.54
C SER A 49 -4.53 -0.15 -16.66
N LEU A 50 -3.74 0.88 -16.98
CA LEU A 50 -2.57 1.28 -16.21
C LEU A 50 -2.85 2.44 -15.25
N SER A 51 -3.95 3.16 -15.44
CA SER A 51 -4.35 4.23 -14.53
C SER A 51 -5.86 4.30 -14.31
N ALA A 52 -6.23 4.86 -13.17
CA ALA A 52 -7.60 5.15 -12.80
C ALA A 52 -7.66 6.46 -12.02
N LEU A 53 -8.56 7.35 -12.39
CA LEU A 53 -8.83 8.59 -11.69
C LEU A 53 -10.15 8.43 -10.92
N VAL A 54 -10.11 8.64 -9.61
CA VAL A 54 -11.27 8.57 -8.74
C VAL A 54 -11.54 9.94 -8.15
N LYS A 55 -12.74 10.47 -8.41
CA LYS A 55 -13.28 11.61 -7.67
C LYS A 55 -14.06 11.05 -6.50
N LEU A 56 -13.61 11.37 -5.29
CA LEU A 56 -14.20 10.89 -4.04
C LEU A 56 -14.76 12.09 -3.29
N GLU A 57 -16.06 12.08 -3.00
CA GLU A 57 -16.68 13.01 -2.07
C GLU A 57 -16.16 12.79 -0.66
N VAL A 58 -15.82 13.88 0.02
CA VAL A 58 -15.34 13.85 1.39
C VAL A 58 -16.21 14.80 2.23
N PRO A 59 -17.27 14.27 2.86
CA PRO A 59 -18.13 15.06 3.73
C PRO A 59 -17.31 15.71 4.86
N GLY A 60 -17.56 16.99 5.13
CA GLY A 60 -16.86 17.76 6.16
C GLY A 60 -15.48 18.31 5.75
N LEU A 61 -14.96 17.96 4.57
CA LEU A 61 -13.76 18.60 4.01
C LEU A 61 -14.17 19.96 3.37
N PRO A 62 -13.73 21.10 3.92
CA PRO A 62 -14.18 22.43 3.47
C PRO A 62 -13.72 22.72 2.05
N THR A 63 -14.51 23.44 1.27
CA THR A 63 -14.13 23.85 -0.09
C THR A 63 -12.87 24.71 -0.11
N PRO A 64 -12.05 24.58 -1.18
CA PRO A 64 -10.85 25.40 -1.31
C PRO A 64 -11.24 26.89 -1.38
N PRO A 65 -10.49 27.79 -0.72
CA PRO A 65 -10.85 29.20 -0.57
C PRO A 65 -10.91 29.99 -1.90
N SER A 66 -10.39 29.41 -2.99
CA SER A 66 -10.44 29.98 -4.34
C SER A 66 -11.75 29.68 -5.09
N SER A 67 -12.65 28.84 -4.58
CA SER A 67 -13.91 28.57 -5.26
C SER A 67 -14.95 29.64 -4.96
N SER A 68 -15.42 30.34 -5.99
CA SER A 68 -16.51 31.33 -5.93
C SER A 68 -17.91 30.73 -5.73
N ALA A 69 -18.01 29.40 -5.56
CA ALA A 69 -19.28 28.69 -5.42
C ALA A 69 -19.79 28.74 -3.97
N ASP A 70 -21.08 29.04 -3.82
CA ASP A 70 -21.80 29.13 -2.55
C ASP A 70 -21.56 27.92 -1.65
N SER A 71 -21.03 28.20 -0.45
CA SER A 71 -21.09 27.53 0.87
C SER A 71 -21.53 26.06 1.04
N SER A 72 -21.47 25.17 0.04
CA SER A 72 -21.60 23.74 0.28
C SER A 72 -20.35 23.26 1.01
N TYR A 73 -20.50 22.83 2.26
CA TYR A 73 -19.41 22.43 3.16
C TYR A 73 -18.61 21.18 2.75
N SER A 74 -18.89 20.61 1.58
CA SER A 74 -18.28 19.37 1.09
C SER A 74 -17.47 19.62 -0.17
N SER A 75 -16.30 19.00 -0.21
CA SER A 75 -15.42 19.00 -1.38
C SER A 75 -15.10 17.56 -1.77
N SER A 76 -14.54 17.39 -2.96
CA SER A 76 -14.05 16.10 -3.42
C SER A 76 -12.53 16.10 -3.49
N LEU A 77 -11.95 14.92 -3.37
CA LEU A 77 -10.55 14.67 -3.65
C LEU A 77 -10.43 13.92 -4.97
N LEU A 78 -9.42 14.29 -5.75
CA LEU A 78 -9.02 13.53 -6.92
C LEU A 78 -7.88 12.58 -6.54
N LEU A 79 -8.13 11.29 -6.71
CA LEU A 79 -7.19 10.22 -6.41
C LEU A 79 -6.76 9.60 -7.74
N ASN A 80 -5.56 9.93 -8.20
CA ASN A 80 -4.99 9.38 -9.42
C ASN A 80 -4.18 8.13 -9.09
N PHE A 81 -4.76 6.97 -9.37
CA PHE A 81 -4.09 5.69 -9.24
C PHE A 81 -3.37 5.33 -10.53
N SER A 82 -2.12 4.92 -10.43
CA SER A 82 -1.36 4.42 -11.58
C SER A 82 -0.49 3.24 -11.21
N VAL A 83 -0.27 2.34 -12.16
CA VAL A 83 0.75 1.32 -12.04
C VAL A 83 2.09 1.95 -12.42
N SER A 84 3.13 1.70 -11.62
CA SER A 84 4.48 2.19 -11.91
C SER A 84 4.99 1.70 -13.28
N GLY A 85 5.94 2.43 -13.88
CA GLY A 85 6.48 2.07 -15.20
C GLY A 85 7.15 0.68 -15.28
N ASN A 86 7.50 0.08 -14.13
CA ASN A 86 7.99 -1.30 -14.04
C ASN A 86 6.89 -2.34 -13.76
N GLY A 87 5.60 -1.95 -13.71
CA GLY A 87 4.46 -2.83 -13.51
C GLY A 87 4.26 -3.36 -12.08
N LYS A 88 5.14 -3.02 -11.12
CA LYS A 88 5.24 -3.73 -9.84
C LYS A 88 4.57 -3.04 -8.66
N HIS A 89 4.27 -1.76 -8.80
CA HIS A 89 3.80 -0.92 -7.71
C HIS A 89 2.52 -0.20 -8.10
N LEU A 90 1.63 -0.02 -7.12
CA LEU A 90 0.52 0.90 -7.22
C LEU A 90 0.95 2.25 -6.65
N LEU A 91 0.76 3.30 -7.44
CA LEU A 91 1.00 4.68 -7.09
C LEU A 91 -0.33 5.40 -6.86
N LEU A 92 -0.35 6.38 -5.96
CA LEU A 92 -1.42 7.33 -5.76
C LEU A 92 -0.86 8.74 -5.88
N ASN A 93 -1.36 9.50 -6.86
CA ASN A 93 -0.87 10.84 -7.21
C ASN A 93 0.65 10.87 -7.47
N GLY A 94 1.19 9.78 -8.04
CA GLY A 94 2.61 9.61 -8.32
C GLY A 94 3.44 9.07 -7.14
N GLU A 95 2.89 9.05 -5.93
CA GLU A 95 3.55 8.52 -4.74
C GLU A 95 3.29 7.03 -4.56
N LEU A 96 4.27 6.31 -4.02
CA LEU A 96 4.17 4.87 -3.80
C LEU A 96 3.13 4.53 -2.73
N LEU A 97 2.04 3.85 -3.10
CA LEU A 97 0.97 3.45 -2.20
C LEU A 97 1.11 2.00 -1.73
N ALA A 98 1.28 1.07 -2.67
CA ALA A 98 1.11 -0.36 -2.42
C ALA A 98 1.93 -1.23 -3.39
N LEU A 99 1.98 -2.53 -3.07
CA LEU A 99 2.70 -3.62 -3.75
C LEU A 99 4.23 -3.48 -3.73
N ARG A 100 4.91 -4.52 -3.23
CA ARG A 100 6.38 -4.64 -3.22
C ARG A 100 7.05 -3.35 -2.75
N VAL A 101 6.54 -2.76 -1.66
CA VAL A 101 7.01 -1.45 -1.18
C VAL A 101 8.46 -1.61 -0.68
N PRO A 102 9.45 -0.85 -1.21
CA PRO A 102 10.86 -1.06 -0.85
C PRO A 102 11.17 -0.86 0.64
N ASP A 103 10.38 -0.03 1.34
CA ASP A 103 10.50 0.17 2.78
C ASP A 103 9.11 0.25 3.43
N PRO A 104 8.47 -0.90 3.74
CA PRO A 104 7.14 -0.94 4.33
C PRO A 104 7.12 -0.37 5.76
N SER A 105 8.31 -0.09 6.32
CA SER A 105 8.50 0.56 7.62
C SER A 105 8.21 2.06 7.63
N ARG A 106 8.15 2.69 6.45
CA ARG A 106 7.96 4.13 6.27
C ARG A 106 6.85 4.35 5.24
N PRO A 107 5.58 4.32 5.66
CA PRO A 107 4.50 4.66 4.77
C PRO A 107 4.71 6.08 4.22
N ARG A 108 4.36 6.28 2.96
CA ARG A 108 4.49 7.58 2.31
C ARG A 108 3.37 8.50 2.80
N LEU A 109 3.72 9.76 3.03
CA LEU A 109 2.75 10.81 3.25
C LEU A 109 2.13 11.10 1.88
N ILE A 110 0.82 10.95 1.78
CA ILE A 110 0.09 11.12 0.53
C ILE A 110 -0.63 12.46 0.59
N SER A 111 -0.58 13.19 -0.51
CA SER A 111 -1.42 14.36 -0.74
C SER A 111 -2.35 14.10 -1.91
N ALA A 112 -3.51 14.74 -1.88
CA ALA A 112 -4.45 14.70 -2.98
C ALA A 112 -4.90 16.09 -3.40
N PRO A 113 -5.03 16.32 -4.71
CA PRO A 113 -5.70 17.51 -5.23
C PRO A 113 -7.13 17.59 -4.73
N GLN A 114 -7.50 18.74 -4.15
CA GLN A 114 -8.86 19.04 -3.75
C GLN A 114 -9.60 19.77 -4.86
N VAL A 115 -10.90 19.49 -5.01
CA VAL A 115 -11.78 20.12 -6.00
C VAL A 115 -13.16 20.41 -5.42
N PRO A 116 -13.90 21.40 -5.95
CA PRO A 116 -15.32 21.57 -5.65
C PRO A 116 -16.13 20.32 -5.99
N LEU A 117 -17.18 20.04 -5.22
CA LEU A 117 -18.05 18.87 -5.42
C LEU A 117 -18.66 18.82 -6.83
N THR A 118 -18.98 19.97 -7.41
CA THR A 118 -19.59 20.11 -8.75
C THR A 118 -18.58 20.10 -9.90
N SER A 119 -17.28 20.06 -9.60
CA SER A 119 -16.25 20.05 -10.64
C SER A 119 -16.32 18.78 -11.48
N ASN A 120 -16.11 18.92 -12.78
CA ASN A 120 -15.95 17.78 -13.65
C ASN A 120 -14.58 17.12 -13.39
N ILE A 121 -14.57 15.80 -13.26
CA ILE A 121 -13.36 15.00 -13.02
C ILE A 121 -12.29 15.18 -14.11
N THR A 122 -12.66 15.59 -15.34
CA THR A 122 -11.73 15.78 -16.47
C THR A 122 -11.23 17.20 -16.67
N ASP A 123 -11.82 18.21 -16.04
CA ASP A 123 -11.53 19.63 -16.32
C ASP A 123 -10.11 20.07 -15.94
N ARG A 124 -9.31 19.15 -15.37
CA ARG A 124 -8.00 19.45 -14.79
C ARG A 124 -6.79 19.10 -15.66
N LYS A 125 -6.98 18.83 -16.95
CA LYS A 125 -5.88 18.42 -17.82
C LYS A 125 -4.76 19.48 -17.94
N ASP A 126 -5.07 20.75 -17.73
CA ASP A 126 -4.15 21.87 -17.99
C ASP A 126 -3.91 22.82 -16.79
N GLU A 127 -4.60 22.65 -15.66
CA GLU A 127 -4.44 23.51 -14.48
C GLU A 127 -3.78 22.78 -13.31
N THR A 128 -2.63 23.28 -12.85
CA THR A 128 -2.02 22.80 -11.60
C THR A 128 -3.01 22.99 -10.45
N PRO A 129 -3.36 21.93 -9.71
CA PRO A 129 -4.23 22.04 -8.54
C PRO A 129 -3.75 23.14 -7.60
N THR A 130 -4.60 24.14 -7.36
CA THR A 130 -4.30 25.25 -6.44
C THR A 130 -4.43 24.86 -4.98
N SER A 131 -5.10 23.74 -4.67
CA SER A 131 -5.25 23.20 -3.32
C SER A 131 -4.90 21.71 -3.29
N TYR A 132 -3.94 21.36 -2.44
CA TYR A 132 -3.61 20.00 -2.06
C TYR A 132 -3.92 19.79 -0.58
N VAL A 133 -4.43 18.60 -0.27
CA VAL A 133 -4.72 18.17 1.09
C VAL A 133 -3.84 16.98 1.39
N GLU A 134 -3.07 17.07 2.47
CA GLU A 134 -2.34 15.91 3.01
C GLU A 134 -3.33 14.98 3.71
N LEU A 135 -3.17 13.67 3.54
CA LEU A 135 -4.16 12.66 3.94
C LEU A 135 -3.63 11.74 5.04
N ASP A 136 -4.47 11.50 6.06
CA ASP A 136 -4.38 10.32 6.91
C ASP A 136 -5.29 9.24 6.33
N TYR A 137 -4.82 8.00 6.31
CA TYR A 137 -5.55 6.93 5.67
C TYR A 137 -5.37 5.59 6.38
N GLU A 138 -6.40 4.78 6.29
CA GLU A 138 -6.34 3.36 6.52
C GLU A 138 -6.05 2.68 5.17
N LEU A 139 -4.98 1.90 5.15
CA LEU A 139 -4.61 1.07 4.00
C LEU A 139 -4.71 -0.38 4.44
N TRP A 140 -5.61 -1.10 3.80
CA TRP A 140 -5.62 -2.54 3.88
C TRP A 140 -5.29 -3.07 2.50
N ALA A 141 -4.08 -3.56 2.35
CA ALA A 141 -3.69 -4.21 1.14
C ALA A 141 -3.46 -5.68 1.46
N ASN A 142 -4.13 -6.57 0.74
CA ASN A 142 -3.80 -8.00 0.80
C ASN A 142 -2.42 -8.31 0.19
N ASN A 143 -1.61 -7.26 -0.06
CA ASN A 143 -0.19 -7.29 -0.36
C ASN A 143 0.57 -8.04 0.73
N ARG A 144 0.59 -9.37 0.68
CA ARG A 144 1.63 -10.09 1.39
C ARG A 144 2.91 -9.94 0.59
N ASP A 145 3.64 -8.86 0.86
CA ASP A 145 4.97 -8.54 0.35
C ASP A 145 6.06 -9.47 0.95
N ASP A 146 5.69 -10.61 1.56
CA ASP A 146 6.64 -11.61 2.00
C ASP A 146 7.18 -12.35 0.78
N SER A 147 8.46 -12.13 0.48
CA SER A 147 9.16 -12.81 -0.61
C SER A 147 9.18 -14.34 -0.47
N ASN A 148 8.91 -14.87 0.73
CA ASN A 148 8.88 -16.31 0.98
C ASN A 148 7.54 -16.96 0.64
N ILE A 149 6.47 -16.16 0.43
CA ILE A 149 5.14 -16.69 0.10
C ILE A 149 4.86 -16.45 -1.38
N MET A 150 4.63 -17.55 -2.09
CA MET A 150 4.38 -17.56 -3.52
C MET A 150 2.88 -17.76 -3.78
N TYR A 151 2.25 -16.79 -4.46
CA TYR A 151 0.86 -16.90 -4.90
C TYR A 151 0.82 -17.13 -6.40
N TYR A 152 0.03 -18.10 -6.83
CA TYR A 152 -0.27 -18.36 -8.23
C TYR A 152 -1.57 -17.67 -8.61
N SER A 153 -1.65 -17.10 -9.82
CA SER A 153 -2.84 -16.39 -10.31
C SER A 153 -3.34 -15.34 -9.30
N TYR A 154 -2.42 -14.48 -8.85
CA TYR A 154 -2.65 -13.57 -7.75
C TYR A 154 -3.43 -12.31 -8.19
N TYR A 155 -4.48 -11.96 -7.42
CA TYR A 155 -5.31 -10.78 -7.63
C TYR A 155 -5.29 -9.88 -6.39
N PRO A 156 -4.25 -9.05 -6.21
CA PRO A 156 -4.18 -8.19 -5.03
C PRO A 156 -5.35 -7.22 -4.98
N LYS A 157 -5.99 -7.14 -3.82
CA LYS A 157 -7.01 -6.16 -3.48
C LYS A 157 -6.45 -5.15 -2.48
N ILE A 158 -6.65 -3.88 -2.80
CA ILE A 158 -6.13 -2.75 -2.03
C ILE A 158 -7.31 -1.87 -1.66
N TYR A 159 -7.49 -1.70 -0.36
CA TYR A 159 -8.53 -0.89 0.26
C TYR A 159 -7.89 0.37 0.81
N LEU A 160 -8.34 1.52 0.33
CA LEU A 160 -7.92 2.83 0.80
C LEU A 160 -9.12 3.58 1.38
N ASN A 161 -9.07 3.84 2.67
CA ASN A 161 -10.10 4.57 3.40
C ASN A 161 -9.48 5.83 4.03
N LEU A 162 -9.97 7.01 3.68
CA LEU A 162 -9.43 8.28 4.20
C LEU A 162 -9.97 8.54 5.59
N ILE A 163 -9.11 8.69 6.59
CA ILE A 163 -9.51 8.81 8.00
C ILE A 163 -9.23 10.19 8.59
N GLY A 164 -8.42 11.00 7.92
CA GLY A 164 -8.10 12.36 8.35
C GLY A 164 -7.47 13.17 7.22
N ALA A 165 -7.40 14.48 7.40
CA ALA A 165 -6.82 15.40 6.43
C ALA A 165 -6.19 16.61 7.11
N ARG A 166 -5.17 17.22 6.51
CA ARG A 166 -4.65 18.55 6.91
C ARG A 166 -5.04 19.54 5.87
N VAL A 167 -5.85 20.49 6.29
CA VAL A 167 -6.36 21.55 5.44
C VAL A 167 -5.53 22.80 5.67
N SER A 168 -5.02 23.37 4.58
CA SER A 168 -4.34 24.66 4.60
C SER A 168 -5.38 25.78 4.72
N LYS A 169 -5.18 26.67 5.69
CA LYS A 169 -5.91 27.93 5.84
C LYS A 169 -5.16 29.07 5.14
N ALA A 170 -5.87 30.17 4.90
CA ALA A 170 -5.25 31.43 4.57
C ALA A 170 -4.16 31.80 5.61
N LYS A 171 -3.08 32.45 5.18
CA LYS A 171 -1.95 32.91 6.01
C LYS A 171 -1.05 31.78 6.55
N ASN A 172 -0.82 30.71 5.79
CA ASN A 172 0.11 29.60 6.12
C ASN A 172 -0.22 28.84 7.41
N ALA A 173 -1.43 28.98 7.94
CA ALA A 173 -1.91 28.13 9.02
C ALA A 173 -2.43 26.82 8.42
N SER A 174 -2.32 25.72 9.15
CA SER A 174 -2.95 24.45 8.80
C SER A 174 -3.63 23.87 10.03
N TYR A 175 -4.64 23.04 9.81
CA TYR A 175 -5.31 22.32 10.88
C TYR A 175 -5.69 20.93 10.41
N ASP A 176 -5.67 19.99 11.35
CA ASP A 176 -6.01 18.60 11.10
C ASP A 176 -7.52 18.41 11.35
N ILE A 177 -8.16 17.63 10.49
CA ILE A 177 -9.56 17.23 10.58
C ILE A 177 -9.68 15.71 10.56
N LEU A 178 -10.62 15.18 11.33
CA LEU A 178 -11.01 13.78 11.30
C LEU A 178 -12.04 13.57 10.18
N LEU A 179 -11.87 12.50 9.40
CA LEU A 179 -12.76 12.11 8.31
C LEU A 179 -13.50 10.82 8.67
N ASP A 180 -14.30 10.87 9.73
CA ASP A 180 -15.13 9.79 10.28
C ASP A 180 -16.60 9.69 9.78
N PRO A 181 -17.16 10.53 8.88
CA PRO A 181 -18.54 10.37 8.42
C PRO A 181 -18.83 8.98 7.82
N LEU A 182 -19.93 8.33 8.21
CA LEU A 182 -20.29 6.97 7.75
C LEU A 182 -20.72 6.92 6.29
N ASP A 183 -21.20 8.04 5.75
CA ASP A 183 -21.59 8.24 4.35
C ASP A 183 -20.39 8.41 3.42
N GLN A 184 -19.19 8.67 3.95
CA GLN A 184 -17.97 8.69 3.15
C GLN A 184 -17.65 7.28 2.61
N LYS A 185 -17.42 7.20 1.30
CA LYS A 185 -16.98 5.96 0.64
C LYS A 185 -15.47 5.73 0.81
N TYR A 186 -15.06 4.48 0.66
CA TYR A 186 -13.66 4.09 0.52
C TYR A 186 -13.41 3.44 -0.84
N VAL A 187 -12.14 3.41 -1.27
CA VAL A 187 -11.75 2.89 -2.57
C VAL A 187 -11.25 1.46 -2.44
N GLU A 188 -11.82 0.52 -3.21
CA GLU A 188 -11.25 -0.81 -3.46
C GLU A 188 -10.63 -0.82 -4.87
N ILE A 189 -9.38 -1.24 -4.96
CA ILE A 189 -8.66 -1.44 -6.23
C ILE A 189 -8.25 -2.89 -6.31
N GLN A 190 -8.65 -3.55 -7.38
CA GLN A 190 -8.21 -4.90 -7.70
C GLN A 190 -7.27 -4.86 -8.90
N LEU A 191 -6.13 -5.51 -8.72
CA LEU A 191 -5.10 -5.61 -9.75
C LEU A 191 -4.94 -7.07 -10.19
N HIS A 192 -4.35 -7.27 -11.36
CA HIS A 192 -4.06 -8.58 -11.92
C HIS A 192 -2.86 -8.52 -12.86
N ASP A 193 -2.01 -9.55 -12.84
CA ASP A 193 -1.05 -9.78 -13.93
C ASP A 193 -1.77 -10.53 -15.07
N PRO A 194 -1.92 -9.94 -16.27
CA PRO A 194 -2.57 -10.61 -17.41
C PRO A 194 -1.96 -11.95 -17.80
N GLU A 195 -0.68 -12.17 -17.48
CA GLU A 195 0.01 -13.43 -17.75
C GLU A 195 -0.14 -14.45 -16.61
N ALA A 196 -0.92 -14.11 -15.58
CA ALA A 196 -1.18 -14.93 -14.40
C ALA A 196 0.09 -15.48 -13.72
N ARG A 197 1.21 -14.76 -13.85
CA ARG A 197 2.49 -15.16 -13.27
C ARG A 197 2.39 -15.18 -11.74
N SER A 198 3.36 -15.85 -11.14
CA SER A 198 3.46 -15.91 -9.69
C SER A 198 3.80 -14.54 -9.08
N SER A 199 3.31 -14.29 -7.87
CA SER A 199 3.64 -13.09 -7.08
C SER A 199 5.14 -12.93 -6.79
N ALA A 200 5.94 -13.98 -6.91
CA ALA A 200 7.40 -13.96 -6.72
C ALA A 200 8.18 -13.74 -8.04
N ASP A 201 7.50 -13.79 -9.19
CA ASP A 201 8.14 -13.67 -10.50
C ASP A 201 8.78 -12.26 -10.64
N PRO A 202 10.07 -12.18 -11.04
CA PRO A 202 10.72 -10.89 -11.27
C PRO A 202 10.09 -10.09 -12.41
N ASN A 203 9.38 -10.75 -13.34
CA ASN A 203 8.75 -10.13 -14.50
C ASN A 203 7.26 -9.82 -14.28
N VAL A 204 6.67 -10.12 -13.11
CA VAL A 204 5.27 -9.81 -12.82
C VAL A 204 4.96 -8.32 -13.12
N SER A 205 3.85 -8.08 -13.81
CA SER A 205 3.41 -6.74 -14.20
C SER A 205 1.90 -6.63 -14.03
N TYR A 206 1.45 -5.81 -13.09
CA TYR A 206 0.05 -5.67 -12.74
C TYR A 206 -0.67 -4.67 -13.64
N LYS A 207 -1.97 -4.91 -13.83
CA LYS A 207 -2.94 -3.98 -14.42
C LYS A 207 -4.11 -3.79 -13.48
N ILE A 208 -4.75 -2.62 -13.55
CA ILE A 208 -5.97 -2.28 -12.81
C ILE A 208 -7.16 -2.93 -13.51
N VAL A 209 -7.79 -3.89 -12.86
CA VAL A 209 -8.96 -4.61 -13.43
C VAL A 209 -10.26 -4.01 -12.95
N HIS A 210 -10.33 -3.70 -11.65
CA HIS A 210 -11.53 -3.11 -11.05
C HIS A 210 -11.15 -2.00 -10.08
N VAL A 211 -11.98 -0.96 -10.09
CA VAL A 211 -12.00 0.09 -9.09
C VAL A 211 -13.44 0.23 -8.62
N LYS A 212 -13.65 0.23 -7.31
CA LYS A 212 -14.97 0.35 -6.70
C LYS A 212 -14.94 1.39 -5.58
N LEU A 213 -16.05 2.11 -5.45
CA LEU A 213 -16.34 2.95 -4.30
C LEU A 213 -17.36 2.22 -3.43
N LEU A 214 -16.94 1.87 -2.23
CA LEU A 214 -17.71 1.05 -1.30
C LEU A 214 -18.10 1.88 -0.07
N ASP A 215 -19.27 1.60 0.49
CA ASP A 215 -19.75 2.25 1.70
C ASP A 215 -19.04 1.70 2.94
N ARG A 216 -18.80 2.56 3.93
CA ARG A 216 -18.28 2.14 5.24
C ARG A 216 -19.26 1.19 5.92
N ALA A 217 -18.72 0.24 6.67
CA ALA A 217 -19.55 -0.70 7.42
C ALA A 217 -20.38 0.04 8.48
N PRO A 218 -21.63 -0.39 8.77
CA PRO A 218 -22.41 0.14 9.88
C PRO A 218 -21.64 -0.08 11.20
N GLY A 219 -21.27 1.00 11.88
CA GLY A 219 -20.44 0.95 13.09
C GLY A 219 -18.93 1.06 12.87
N TYR A 220 -18.50 1.44 11.66
CA TYR A 220 -17.11 1.83 11.42
C TYR A 220 -16.74 3.04 12.32
N GLY A 221 -15.62 2.92 13.04
CA GLY A 221 -15.01 4.01 13.79
C GLY A 221 -13.49 3.99 13.56
N PRO A 222 -12.89 5.06 12.97
CA PRO A 222 -11.45 5.10 12.80
C PRO A 222 -10.75 5.15 14.17
N PRO A 223 -9.66 4.39 14.39
CA PRO A 223 -8.92 4.48 15.65
C PRO A 223 -8.30 5.87 15.76
N HIS A 224 -8.35 6.47 16.94
CA HIS A 224 -7.69 7.73 17.17
C HIS A 224 -6.17 7.60 17.05
N PRO A 225 -5.46 8.68 16.68
CA PRO A 225 -4.02 8.63 16.49
C PRO A 225 -3.25 8.22 17.76
N ASP A 226 -3.84 8.46 18.94
CA ASP A 226 -3.25 8.16 20.25
C ASP A 226 -3.55 6.75 20.76
N ASP A 227 -4.46 6.02 20.13
CA ASP A 227 -4.94 4.71 20.61
C ASP A 227 -3.83 3.63 20.61
N LYS A 228 -2.82 3.81 19.75
CA LYS A 228 -1.75 2.83 19.56
C LYS A 228 -0.39 3.45 19.82
N SER A 229 -0.01 3.49 21.10
CA SER A 229 1.32 3.91 21.52
C SER A 229 2.38 2.86 21.19
N CYS A 230 3.53 3.34 20.72
CA CYS A 230 4.71 2.55 20.44
C CYS A 230 5.51 2.24 21.71
N SER A 231 5.96 0.99 21.87
CA SER A 231 7.03 0.70 22.84
C SER A 231 8.39 1.16 22.30
N ARG A 232 9.15 1.89 23.13
CA ARG A 232 10.53 2.35 22.83
C ARG A 232 11.51 1.21 22.55
N TRP A 233 11.18 0.00 22.98
CA TRP A 233 12.01 -1.20 22.83
C TRP A 233 11.63 -2.03 21.61
N SER A 234 10.46 -1.79 21.03
CA SER A 234 10.09 -2.49 19.81
C SER A 234 10.81 -1.87 18.62
N TRP A 235 11.48 -2.71 17.83
CA TRP A 235 12.11 -2.27 16.58
C TRP A 235 11.08 -1.59 15.66
N ARG A 236 9.87 -2.14 15.59
CA ARG A 236 8.75 -1.67 14.76
C ARG A 236 7.48 -1.62 15.61
N CYS A 237 6.64 -0.61 15.44
CA CYS A 237 5.31 -0.62 16.07
C CYS A 237 4.27 -1.00 15.03
N ALA A 238 4.34 -2.25 14.60
CA ALA A 238 3.47 -2.74 13.56
C ALA A 238 2.04 -2.94 14.10
N ASP A 239 1.04 -2.59 13.31
CA ASP A 239 -0.36 -2.96 13.55
C ASP A 239 -0.60 -4.46 13.26
N PHE A 240 0.27 -5.07 12.45
CA PHE A 240 0.23 -6.47 12.03
C PHE A 240 1.59 -7.15 12.20
N GLY A 241 1.61 -8.49 12.23
CA GLY A 241 2.87 -9.24 12.16
C GLY A 241 3.55 -9.20 10.79
N ASP A 242 2.75 -9.04 9.73
CA ASP A 242 3.17 -9.14 8.33
C ASP A 242 3.11 -7.77 7.61
N PRO A 243 3.85 -7.55 6.51
CA PRO A 243 3.69 -6.37 5.65
C PRO A 243 2.29 -6.28 4.99
N PRO A 244 1.78 -5.06 4.73
CA PRO A 244 2.29 -3.78 5.20
C PRO A 244 2.14 -3.66 6.73
N TRP A 245 3.22 -3.24 7.42
CA TRP A 245 3.26 -3.30 8.89
C TRP A 245 2.32 -2.32 9.58
N TYR A 246 1.86 -1.29 8.87
CA TYR A 246 0.95 -0.29 9.40
C TYR A 246 -0.35 -0.33 8.61
N ARG A 247 -1.47 -0.38 9.34
CA ARG A 247 -2.82 -0.30 8.80
C ARG A 247 -3.29 1.15 8.77
N TYR A 248 -2.97 1.89 9.83
CA TYR A 248 -3.43 3.25 10.04
C TYR A 248 -2.25 4.21 9.93
N MET A 249 -2.31 5.09 8.93
CA MET A 249 -1.29 6.09 8.65
C MET A 249 -1.79 7.44 9.11
N TRP A 250 -1.46 7.76 10.35
CA TRP A 250 -1.60 9.09 10.92
C TRP A 250 -0.31 9.86 10.68
N ARG A 251 -0.32 10.89 9.83
CA ARG A 251 0.86 11.68 9.46
C ARG A 251 1.61 12.21 10.68
N GLN A 252 0.90 12.62 11.72
CA GLN A 252 1.51 13.08 12.98
C GLN A 252 2.32 12.00 13.72
N ASN A 253 2.05 10.72 13.45
CA ASN A 253 2.74 9.60 14.07
C ASN A 253 3.98 9.15 13.28
N PHE A 254 4.28 9.76 12.13
CA PHE A 254 5.42 9.39 11.28
C PHE A 254 6.32 10.59 10.98
N ASP A 255 7.62 10.35 10.90
CA ASP A 255 8.59 11.31 10.38
C ASP A 255 9.52 10.67 9.34
N GLU A 256 10.55 11.41 8.90
CA GLU A 256 11.53 10.93 7.90
C GLU A 256 12.23 9.60 8.31
N TYR A 257 12.24 9.29 9.60
CA TYR A 257 12.86 8.08 10.17
C TYR A 257 11.86 6.95 10.47
N GLY A 258 10.55 7.23 10.38
CA GLY A 258 9.47 6.26 10.58
C GLY A 258 8.55 6.60 11.75
N ARG A 259 7.87 5.60 12.31
CA ARG A 259 6.85 5.82 13.36
C ARG A 259 7.48 6.36 14.65
N ILE A 260 6.91 7.44 15.18
CA ILE A 260 7.30 8.08 16.44
C ILE A 260 7.12 7.09 17.59
N GLY A 261 8.15 7.01 18.44
CA GLY A 261 8.21 6.06 19.56
C GLY A 261 8.83 4.70 19.25
N SER A 262 9.04 4.34 17.98
CA SER A 262 9.74 3.09 17.62
C SER A 262 11.25 3.14 17.90
N MET A 263 11.85 1.99 18.24
CA MET A 263 13.31 1.88 18.42
C MET A 263 14.05 2.15 17.12
N ARG A 264 13.54 1.68 15.96
CA ARG A 264 14.13 1.97 14.64
C ARG A 264 14.31 3.46 14.42
N ARG A 265 13.27 4.25 14.65
CA ARG A 265 13.32 5.71 14.51
C ARG A 265 14.44 6.33 15.37
N ASN A 266 14.54 5.91 16.63
CA ASN A 266 15.59 6.39 17.53
C ASN A 266 17.00 6.05 17.03
N VAL A 267 17.19 4.83 16.51
CA VAL A 267 18.47 4.39 15.94
C VAL A 267 18.81 5.18 14.68
N LEU A 268 17.86 5.38 13.77
CA LEU A 268 18.08 6.14 12.54
C LEU A 268 18.36 7.63 12.82
N MET A 269 17.64 8.24 13.76
CA MET A 269 17.93 9.60 14.22
C MET A 269 19.34 9.72 14.79
N ARG A 270 19.74 8.78 15.66
CA ARG A 270 21.09 8.78 16.24
C ARG A 270 22.16 8.57 15.17
N TRP A 271 21.89 7.71 14.19
CA TRP A 271 22.78 7.48 13.06
C TRP A 271 22.94 8.74 12.20
N LYS A 272 21.86 9.46 11.88
CA LYS A 272 21.94 10.74 11.14
C LYS A 272 22.77 11.76 11.90
N ARG A 273 22.56 11.93 13.21
CA ARG A 273 23.37 12.84 14.05
C ARG A 273 24.85 12.46 14.06
N ILE A 274 25.17 11.18 14.17
CA ILE A 274 26.56 10.71 14.10
C ILE A 274 27.14 11.00 12.72
N LYS A 275 26.40 10.71 11.65
CA LYS A 275 26.82 10.95 10.28
C LYS A 275 27.11 12.44 10.06
N GLU A 276 26.20 13.32 10.45
CA GLU A 276 26.36 14.78 10.34
C GLU A 276 27.57 15.26 11.16
N ALA A 277 27.72 14.79 12.40
CA ALA A 277 28.87 15.14 13.23
C ALA A 277 30.20 14.69 12.60
N VAL A 278 30.27 13.46 12.08
CA VAL A 278 31.46 12.93 11.43
C VAL A 278 31.76 13.66 10.12
N TRP A 279 30.74 13.94 9.32
CA TRP A 279 30.91 14.61 8.02
C TRP A 279 31.35 16.07 8.16
N ASN A 280 30.97 16.72 9.26
CA ASN A 280 31.39 18.07 9.61
C ASN A 280 32.81 18.14 10.22
N LEU A 281 33.43 16.99 10.52
CA LEU A 281 34.83 16.99 10.93
C LEU A 281 35.73 17.35 9.73
N PRO A 282 36.82 18.09 9.96
CA PRO A 282 37.86 18.27 8.96
C PRO A 282 38.31 16.92 8.40
N TRP A 283 38.51 16.87 7.08
CA TRP A 283 38.94 15.65 6.38
C TRP A 283 40.20 15.02 6.99
N THR A 284 41.08 15.82 7.60
CA THR A 284 42.28 15.37 8.30
C THR A 284 41.95 14.49 9.51
N ILE A 285 40.96 14.88 10.32
CA ILE A 285 40.50 14.09 11.47
C ILE A 285 39.83 12.80 10.99
N GLN A 286 39.02 12.87 9.93
CA GLN A 286 38.41 11.69 9.32
C GLN A 286 39.49 10.70 8.84
N ALA A 287 40.53 11.18 8.16
CA ALA A 287 41.64 10.36 7.67
C ALA A 287 42.41 9.70 8.83
N ILE A 288 42.71 10.43 9.90
CA ILE A 288 43.37 9.88 11.09
C ILE A 288 42.51 8.79 11.73
N CYS A 289 41.20 9.00 11.87
CA CYS A 289 40.29 7.98 12.41
C CYS A 289 40.26 6.72 11.53
N VAL A 290 40.18 6.86 10.21
CA VAL A 290 40.20 5.72 9.27
C VAL A 290 41.52 4.96 9.36
N LEU A 291 42.65 5.67 9.42
CA LEU A 291 43.98 5.06 9.56
C LEU A 291 44.12 4.33 10.91
N ALA A 292 43.63 4.91 12.00
CA ALA A 292 43.67 4.30 13.33
C ALA A 292 42.82 3.02 13.39
N VAL A 293 41.61 3.04 12.82
CA VAL A 293 40.74 1.86 12.73
C VAL A 293 41.37 0.79 11.83
N GLY A 294 41.87 1.18 10.65
CA GLY A 294 42.58 0.27 9.74
C GLY A 294 43.79 -0.38 10.40
N TYR A 295 44.59 0.40 11.14
CA TYR A 295 45.73 -0.11 11.91
C TYR A 295 45.29 -1.10 12.99
N LYS A 296 44.21 -0.83 13.72
CA LYS A 296 43.67 -1.75 14.74
C LYS A 296 43.15 -3.05 14.11
N ILE A 297 42.44 -2.99 12.98
CA ILE A 297 41.98 -4.18 12.25
C ILE A 297 43.18 -5.01 11.77
N LEU A 298 44.19 -4.36 11.18
CA LEU A 298 45.42 -5.02 10.72
C LEU A 298 46.17 -5.68 11.88
N SER A 299 46.25 -5.01 13.04
CA SER A 299 46.83 -5.53 14.28
C SER A 299 46.10 -6.78 14.77
N ILE A 300 44.76 -6.75 14.80
CA ILE A 300 43.94 -7.92 15.17
C ILE A 300 44.13 -9.07 14.18
N TRP A 301 44.18 -8.78 12.88
CA TRP A 301 44.39 -9.79 11.85
C TRP A 301 45.77 -10.46 11.94
N ARG A 302 46.83 -9.67 12.12
CA ARG A 302 48.19 -10.18 12.39
C ARG A 302 48.26 -11.00 13.68
N SER A 303 47.54 -10.59 14.73
CA SER A 303 47.45 -11.33 16.00
C SER A 303 46.75 -12.68 15.81
N LYS A 304 45.65 -12.73 15.05
CA LYS A 304 44.96 -13.99 14.72
C LYS A 304 45.83 -14.92 13.86
N GLY A 305 46.53 -14.38 12.86
CA GLY A 305 47.48 -15.16 12.04
C GLY A 305 48.61 -15.76 12.88
N ARG A 306 49.15 -15.01 13.85
CA ARG A 306 50.15 -15.53 14.81
C ARG A 306 49.58 -16.58 15.76
N ARG A 307 48.31 -16.46 16.19
CA ARG A 307 47.66 -17.48 17.03
C ARG A 307 47.41 -18.79 16.28
N GLN A 308 47.16 -18.75 14.97
CA GLN A 308 47.09 -19.96 14.14
C GLN A 308 48.46 -20.61 13.92
N LEU A 309 49.52 -19.81 13.79
CA LEU A 309 50.91 -20.28 13.73
C LEU A 309 51.45 -20.82 15.07
N LEU A 310 50.82 -20.46 16.19
CA LEU A 310 51.18 -20.89 17.55
C LEU A 310 50.20 -21.92 18.13
N LEU A 311 49.27 -22.47 17.32
CA LEU A 311 48.60 -23.69 17.74
C LEU A 311 49.67 -24.77 17.90
N PRO A 312 49.77 -25.41 19.08
CA PRO A 312 50.78 -26.44 19.29
C PRO A 312 50.58 -27.52 18.23
N LEU A 313 51.66 -27.89 17.53
CA LEU A 313 51.75 -28.97 16.52
C LEU A 313 51.15 -30.31 17.00
N TRP A 314 50.81 -30.44 18.27
CA TRP A 314 50.14 -31.58 18.87
C TRP A 314 48.65 -31.67 18.50
N GLN A 315 47.94 -30.56 18.27
CA GLN A 315 46.51 -30.61 17.88
C GLN A 315 46.29 -30.97 16.40
N THR A 316 47.25 -30.68 15.51
CA THR A 316 47.14 -31.07 14.09
C THR A 316 47.39 -32.57 13.88
N LYS A 317 48.15 -33.24 14.76
CA LYS A 317 48.32 -34.69 14.71
C LYS A 317 47.05 -35.46 15.06
N GLU A 318 46.27 -35.01 16.04
CA GLU A 318 45.00 -35.67 16.39
C GLU A 318 43.93 -35.52 15.30
N ALA A 319 43.93 -34.39 14.59
CA ALA A 319 43.04 -34.17 13.45
C ALA A 319 43.39 -35.10 12.27
N GLN A 320 44.68 -35.28 11.95
CA GLN A 320 45.09 -36.20 10.89
C GLN A 320 44.90 -37.69 11.25
N VAL A 321 45.04 -38.07 12.53
CA VAL A 321 44.77 -39.46 12.97
C VAL A 321 43.29 -39.80 12.90
N LYS A 322 42.38 -38.83 13.11
CA LYS A 322 40.94 -39.04 12.94
C LYS A 322 40.49 -39.13 11.47
N GLU A 323 41.23 -38.53 10.54
CA GLU A 323 40.96 -38.63 9.10
C GLU A 323 41.50 -39.91 8.47
N SER A 324 42.56 -40.52 9.02
CA SER A 324 43.09 -41.81 8.53
C SER A 324 42.39 -43.05 9.09
N MET A 325 41.45 -42.88 10.02
CA MET A 325 40.62 -43.94 10.59
C MET A 325 39.17 -43.96 10.03
N LYS A 326 38.90 -43.19 8.98
CA LYS A 326 37.69 -43.29 8.15
C LYS A 326 38.04 -43.82 6.77
#